data_AF-A0A2E0QN77-F1
#
_entry.id   AF-A0A2E0QN77-F1
#
_cell.length_a   1.000
_cell.length_b   1.000
_cell.length_c   1.000
_cell.angle_alpha   90.00
_cell.angle_beta   90.00
_cell.angle_gamma   90.00
#
_symmetry.space_group_name_H-M   'P 1'
#
loop_
_entity.id
_entity.type
_entity.pdbx_description
1 polymer ?
#
loop_
_entity_poly.entity_id
_entity_poly.type
_entity_poly.pdbx_seq_one_letter_code
_entity_poly.pdbx_strand_id
1 'polypeptide(L)'
;MKHLLVIFIFFATSPVPFCLSQDEVPGVALPKEAADLLFEYEVLEAEIEKPIEELNLHYLNRLSDLKLEFQKEGDLDGVLVVSKESDTIQVTGKPPFMHIAEEPPQLVESRRIYEKARERLEARLAPEIRANKELFLRKLSNVKLTLTQEGRLDEALVVKNVIDEIEEQQLSPDEKNGSVTMKMQVDSMSHLFLQGNLLWYDHAEGKGAPVGQHQGDFATFINDEIEWMPVWKGDVTSPFNAGLGIPAEEPAAKLKVSVANGRGWAEIIEQPSAENDFTAKVELRDESKLGKTFLGSDWMEIEIFW
;
A
#
# COMPACT_ATOMS: atom_id res chain seq x y z
N MET A 1 6.26 5.90 -48.61
CA MET A 1 6.37 6.89 -47.51
C MET A 1 6.59 6.12 -46.22
N LYS A 2 7.81 6.12 -45.69
CA LYS A 2 8.15 5.49 -44.41
C LYS A 2 7.94 6.54 -43.33
N HIS A 3 6.86 6.43 -42.55
CA HIS A 3 6.69 7.25 -41.36
C HIS A 3 7.57 6.66 -40.25
N LEU A 4 8.66 7.37 -39.94
CA LEU A 4 9.46 7.15 -38.76
C LEU A 4 8.66 7.68 -37.57
N LEU A 5 8.03 6.79 -36.81
CA LEU A 5 7.38 7.14 -35.55
C LEU A 5 8.50 7.32 -34.51
N VAL A 6 8.87 8.56 -34.23
CA VAL A 6 9.77 8.90 -33.11
C VAL A 6 8.92 8.84 -31.85
N ILE A 7 8.97 7.70 -31.16
CA ILE A 7 8.40 7.57 -29.82
C ILE A 7 9.38 8.25 -28.86
N PHE A 8 8.99 9.41 -28.35
CA PHE A 8 9.65 10.03 -27.20
C PHE A 8 9.30 9.20 -25.97
N ILE A 9 10.24 8.36 -25.52
CA ILE A 9 10.14 7.69 -24.21
C ILE A 9 10.62 8.70 -23.17
N PHE A 10 9.66 9.46 -22.61
CA PHE A 10 9.83 10.12 -21.32
C PHE A 10 8.98 9.34 -20.32
N PHE A 11 9.57 8.32 -19.72
CA PHE A 11 9.09 7.75 -18.47
C PHE A 11 10.31 7.64 -17.56
N ALA A 12 10.72 8.79 -17.02
CA ALA A 12 11.22 8.77 -15.66
C ALA A 12 9.94 8.78 -14.80
N THR A 13 9.43 7.60 -14.46
CA THR A 13 8.87 7.46 -13.11
C THR A 13 10.05 7.72 -12.21
N SER A 14 10.34 8.99 -11.91
CA SER A 14 11.29 9.29 -10.86
C SER A 14 10.81 8.45 -9.67
N PRO A 15 11.69 7.63 -9.04
CA PRO A 15 11.35 7.10 -7.74
C PRO A 15 10.80 8.29 -6.96
N VAL A 16 9.60 8.13 -6.38
CA VAL A 16 9.03 9.18 -5.54
C VAL A 16 10.17 9.53 -4.59
N PRO A 17 10.77 10.74 -4.67
CA PRO A 17 11.97 11.05 -3.92
C PRO A 17 11.62 10.72 -2.47
N PHE A 18 12.45 9.88 -1.84
CA PHE A 18 12.20 9.33 -0.51
C PHE A 18 11.76 10.48 0.40
N CYS A 19 10.45 10.60 0.57
CA CYS A 19 9.84 11.78 1.14
C CYS A 19 9.72 11.48 2.62
N LEU A 20 10.85 11.63 3.32
CA LEU A 20 10.98 11.45 4.76
C LEU A 20 9.74 12.04 5.43
N SER A 21 9.04 11.21 6.19
CA SER A 21 7.93 11.63 7.05
C SER A 21 8.38 12.84 7.88
N GLN A 22 7.63 13.95 7.78
CA GLN A 22 7.98 15.26 8.37
C GLN A 22 7.86 15.33 9.91
N ASP A 23 8.18 14.26 10.63
CA ASP A 23 8.62 14.38 12.03
C ASP A 23 10.09 14.89 12.07
N GLU A 24 10.36 15.92 11.27
CA GLU A 24 11.66 16.55 11.17
C GLU A 24 11.98 17.23 12.50
N VAL A 25 13.12 16.89 13.08
CA VAL A 25 13.83 17.79 13.99
C VAL A 25 14.04 19.08 13.20
N PRO A 26 13.37 20.20 13.55
CA PRO A 26 13.30 21.34 12.64
C PRO A 26 14.70 21.89 12.33
N GLY A 27 15.12 21.78 11.08
CA GLY A 27 16.30 22.48 10.55
C GLY A 27 17.63 21.71 10.52
N VAL A 28 17.64 20.40 10.77
CA VAL A 28 18.87 19.58 10.65
C VAL A 28 18.84 18.81 9.33
N ALA A 29 19.67 19.23 8.37
CA ALA A 29 19.81 18.54 7.10
C ALA A 29 20.47 17.17 7.27
N LEU A 30 20.13 16.22 6.40
CA LEU A 30 20.78 14.92 6.36
C LEU A 30 22.29 15.10 6.12
N PRO A 31 23.17 14.43 6.89
CA PRO A 31 24.61 14.51 6.69
C PRO A 31 24.99 14.06 5.28
N LYS A 32 25.97 14.71 4.66
CA LYS A 32 26.35 14.46 3.27
C LYS A 32 26.66 12.98 3.03
N GLU A 33 27.39 12.35 3.95
CA GLU A 33 27.76 10.93 3.86
C GLU A 33 26.52 10.03 3.83
N ALA A 34 25.48 10.34 4.59
CA ALA A 34 24.22 9.59 4.58
C ALA A 34 23.40 9.88 3.31
N ALA A 35 23.42 11.11 2.80
CA ALA A 35 22.76 11.48 1.55
C ALA A 35 23.39 10.79 0.34
N ASP A 36 24.72 10.77 0.25
CA ASP A 36 25.46 10.06 -0.81
C ASP A 36 25.15 8.55 -0.77
N LEU A 37 25.06 7.99 0.44
CA LEU A 37 24.67 6.60 0.65
C LEU A 37 23.23 6.33 0.18
N LEU A 38 22.26 7.15 0.55
CA LEU A 38 20.87 7.00 0.06
C LEU A 38 20.80 7.01 -1.45
N PHE A 39 21.51 7.94 -2.09
CA PHE A 39 21.58 8.00 -3.55
C PHE A 39 22.19 6.72 -4.16
N GLU A 40 23.28 6.19 -3.59
CA GLU A 40 23.84 4.89 -4.01
C GLU A 40 22.82 3.76 -3.89
N TYR A 41 22.03 3.74 -2.81
CA TYR A 41 21.00 2.72 -2.58
C TYR A 41 19.86 2.83 -3.59
N GLU A 42 19.33 4.03 -3.83
CA GLU A 42 18.27 4.27 -4.82
C GLU A 42 18.69 3.84 -6.24
N VAL A 43 19.94 4.14 -6.63
CA VAL A 43 20.49 3.72 -7.92
C VAL A 43 20.55 2.19 -8.02
N LEU A 44 21.04 1.52 -6.97
CA LEU A 44 21.12 0.06 -6.94
C LEU A 44 19.73 -0.59 -6.95
N GLU A 45 18.78 -0.06 -6.19
CA GLU A 45 17.40 -0.54 -6.15
C GLU A 45 16.75 -0.44 -7.54
N ALA A 46 16.89 0.71 -8.22
CA ALA A 46 16.41 0.89 -9.58
C ALA A 46 17.08 -0.09 -10.58
N GLU A 47 18.37 -0.37 -10.44
CA GLU A 47 19.06 -1.37 -11.28
C GLU A 47 18.53 -2.79 -11.06
N ILE A 48 18.22 -3.15 -9.81
CA ILE A 48 17.67 -4.45 -9.43
C ILE A 48 16.22 -4.59 -9.92
N GLU A 49 15.43 -3.52 -9.88
CA GLU A 49 14.02 -3.50 -10.31
C GLU A 49 13.83 -3.42 -11.82
N LYS A 50 14.85 -3.00 -12.58
CA LYS A 50 14.80 -2.89 -14.04
C LYS A 50 14.20 -4.11 -14.77
N PRO A 51 14.47 -5.38 -14.42
CA PRO A 51 13.84 -6.53 -15.06
C PRO A 51 12.30 -6.57 -14.86
N ILE A 52 11.80 -6.04 -13.74
CA ILE A 52 10.35 -5.91 -13.48
C ILE A 52 9.76 -4.82 -14.38
N GLU A 53 10.46 -3.69 -14.55
CA GLU A 53 10.04 -2.63 -15.48
C GLU A 53 10.01 -3.13 -16.93
N GLU A 54 11.03 -3.89 -17.35
CA GLU A 54 11.07 -4.51 -18.67
C GLU A 54 9.88 -5.47 -18.88
N LEU A 55 9.53 -6.27 -17.86
CA LEU A 55 8.35 -7.13 -17.89
C LEU A 55 7.05 -6.31 -18.01
N ASN A 56 6.92 -5.21 -17.28
CA ASN A 56 5.78 -4.30 -17.36
C ASN A 56 5.64 -3.72 -18.77
N LEU A 57 6.74 -3.29 -19.38
CA LEU A 57 6.76 -2.78 -20.75
C LEU A 57 6.33 -3.85 -21.76
N HIS A 58 6.81 -5.09 -21.60
CA HIS A 58 6.37 -6.21 -22.43
C HIS A 58 4.87 -6.47 -22.30
N TYR A 59 4.31 -6.38 -21.09
CA TYR A 59 2.89 -6.55 -20.88
C TYR A 59 2.06 -5.42 -21.48
N LEU A 60 2.48 -4.16 -21.32
CA LEU A 60 1.82 -3.01 -21.96
C LEU A 60 1.81 -3.12 -23.49
N ASN A 61 2.91 -3.59 -24.09
CA ASN A 61 2.95 -3.86 -25.52
C ASN A 61 1.94 -4.94 -25.91
N ARG A 62 1.82 -6.02 -25.12
CA ARG A 62 0.81 -7.06 -25.35
C ARG A 62 -0.62 -6.53 -25.23
N LEU A 63 -0.90 -5.65 -24.28
CA LEU A 63 -2.20 -4.98 -24.15
C LEU A 63 -2.49 -4.09 -25.36
N SER A 64 -1.49 -3.37 -25.87
CA SER A 64 -1.62 -2.60 -27.11
C SER A 64 -1.98 -3.49 -28.30
N ASP A 65 -1.35 -4.66 -28.43
CA ASP A 65 -1.67 -5.62 -29.49
C ASP A 65 -3.10 -6.18 -29.36
N LEU A 66 -3.51 -6.58 -28.15
CA LEU A 66 -4.87 -7.04 -27.86
C LEU A 66 -5.92 -5.98 -28.19
N LYS A 67 -5.65 -4.72 -27.85
CA LYS A 67 -6.53 -3.60 -28.20
C LYS A 67 -6.70 -3.48 -29.72
N LEU A 68 -5.63 -3.64 -30.50
CA LEU A 68 -5.70 -3.63 -31.96
C LEU A 68 -6.44 -4.86 -32.51
N GLU A 69 -6.31 -6.02 -31.87
CA GLU A 69 -7.06 -7.24 -32.22
C GLU A 69 -8.58 -6.99 -32.03
N PHE A 70 -9.01 -6.57 -30.86
CA PHE A 70 -10.43 -6.27 -30.59
C PHE A 70 -11.00 -5.16 -31.49
N GLN A 71 -10.21 -4.13 -31.80
CA GLN A 71 -10.61 -3.09 -32.77
C GLN A 71 -10.88 -3.66 -34.17
N LYS A 72 -10.07 -4.62 -34.63
CA LYS A 72 -10.27 -5.26 -35.95
C LYS A 72 -11.50 -6.16 -35.96
N GLU A 73 -11.82 -6.77 -34.84
CA GLU A 73 -13.00 -7.62 -34.66
C GLU A 73 -14.29 -6.82 -34.47
N GLY A 74 -14.18 -5.51 -34.18
CA GLY A 74 -15.32 -4.65 -33.86
C GLY A 74 -15.84 -4.86 -32.44
N ASP A 75 -15.03 -5.42 -31.54
CA ASP A 75 -15.35 -5.64 -30.13
C ASP A 75 -15.00 -4.38 -29.31
N LEU A 76 -16.00 -3.50 -29.12
CA LEU A 76 -15.83 -2.28 -28.35
C LEU A 76 -15.58 -2.57 -26.86
N ASP A 77 -16.26 -3.55 -26.29
CA ASP A 77 -16.17 -3.87 -24.87
C ASP A 77 -14.77 -4.37 -24.53
N GLY A 78 -14.20 -5.26 -25.35
CA GLY A 78 -12.81 -5.70 -25.24
C GLY A 78 -11.80 -4.54 -25.30
N VAL A 79 -12.01 -3.58 -26.21
CA VAL A 79 -11.15 -2.37 -26.31
C VAL A 79 -11.19 -1.53 -25.04
N LEU A 80 -12.37 -1.33 -24.46
CA LEU A 80 -12.53 -0.53 -23.24
C LEU A 80 -11.89 -1.21 -22.03
N VAL A 81 -12.10 -2.51 -21.86
CA VAL A 81 -11.50 -3.30 -20.76
C VAL A 81 -9.98 -3.28 -20.84
N VAL A 82 -9.40 -3.56 -22.01
CA VAL A 82 -7.93 -3.52 -22.21
C VAL A 82 -7.36 -2.12 -21.99
N SER A 83 -8.08 -1.07 -22.41
CA SER A 83 -7.63 0.31 -22.18
C SER A 83 -7.60 0.65 -20.70
N LYS A 84 -8.65 0.29 -19.94
CA LYS A 84 -8.71 0.50 -18.49
C LYS A 84 -7.57 -0.20 -17.75
N GLU A 85 -7.23 -1.42 -18.16
CA GLU A 85 -6.11 -2.16 -17.58
C GLU A 85 -4.76 -1.48 -17.89
N SER A 86 -4.53 -1.07 -19.13
CA SER A 86 -3.34 -0.32 -19.52
C SER A 86 -3.21 0.99 -18.72
N ASP A 87 -4.31 1.74 -18.56
CA ASP A 87 -4.33 2.99 -17.81
C ASP A 87 -4.02 2.74 -16.32
N THR A 88 -4.56 1.64 -15.77
CA THR A 88 -4.29 1.23 -14.38
C THR A 88 -2.81 0.95 -14.19
N ILE A 89 -2.18 0.16 -15.06
CA ILE A 89 -0.75 -0.16 -14.97
C ILE A 89 0.12 1.09 -15.13
N GLN A 90 -0.26 2.03 -15.98
CA GLN A 90 0.48 3.30 -16.13
C GLN A 90 0.41 4.17 -14.87
N VAL A 91 -0.68 4.10 -14.11
CA VAL A 91 -0.86 4.87 -12.88
C VAL A 91 -0.23 4.17 -11.67
N THR A 92 -0.42 2.86 -11.53
CA THR A 92 -0.07 2.10 -10.31
C THR A 92 1.19 1.25 -10.44
N GLY A 93 1.67 1.00 -11.67
CA GLY A 93 2.74 0.02 -11.95
C GLY A 93 2.31 -1.44 -11.75
N LYS A 94 1.02 -1.71 -11.50
CA LYS A 94 0.47 -3.06 -11.24
C LYS A 94 -0.83 -3.28 -12.02
N PRO A 95 -1.10 -4.51 -12.50
CA PRO A 95 -2.41 -4.83 -13.06
C PRO A 95 -3.50 -4.74 -11.98
N PRO A 96 -4.75 -4.45 -12.36
CA PRO A 96 -5.86 -4.49 -11.43
C PRO A 96 -6.07 -5.91 -10.90
N PHE A 97 -6.25 -6.06 -9.59
CA PHE A 97 -6.49 -7.34 -8.93
C PHE A 97 -7.86 -7.97 -9.26
N MET A 98 -8.85 -7.17 -9.69
CA MET A 98 -10.22 -7.66 -9.86
C MET A 98 -10.50 -8.19 -11.26
N HIS A 99 -10.95 -9.45 -11.32
CA HIS A 99 -11.66 -10.02 -12.46
C HIS A 99 -13.07 -9.46 -12.53
N ILE A 100 -13.39 -8.74 -13.60
CA ILE A 100 -14.78 -8.44 -13.93
C ILE A 100 -15.36 -9.69 -14.60
N ALA A 101 -16.61 -10.06 -14.30
CA ALA A 101 -17.23 -11.30 -14.79
C ALA A 101 -17.32 -11.43 -16.34
N GLU A 102 -17.02 -10.36 -17.08
CA GLU A 102 -17.08 -10.28 -18.55
C GLU A 102 -15.73 -9.89 -19.17
N GLU A 103 -14.61 -10.44 -18.68
CA GLU A 103 -13.29 -10.22 -19.29
C GLU A 103 -13.07 -11.10 -20.53
N PRO A 104 -12.50 -10.55 -21.62
CA PRO A 104 -12.10 -11.35 -22.78
C PRO A 104 -11.07 -12.44 -22.41
N PRO A 105 -11.22 -13.69 -22.85
CA PRO A 105 -10.31 -14.79 -22.49
C PRO A 105 -8.84 -14.53 -22.83
N GLN A 106 -8.57 -13.78 -23.91
CA GLN A 106 -7.22 -13.43 -24.34
C GLN A 106 -6.52 -12.48 -23.35
N LEU A 107 -7.29 -11.61 -22.69
CA LEU A 107 -6.79 -10.71 -21.66
C LEU A 107 -6.45 -11.50 -20.39
N VAL A 108 -7.39 -12.34 -19.93
CA VAL A 108 -7.20 -13.19 -18.75
C VAL A 108 -5.93 -14.06 -18.88
N GLU A 109 -5.73 -14.69 -20.04
CA GLU A 109 -4.53 -15.50 -20.28
C GLU A 109 -3.25 -14.67 -20.29
N SER A 110 -3.28 -13.46 -20.89
CA SER A 110 -2.13 -12.57 -20.92
C SER A 110 -1.75 -12.10 -19.50
N ARG A 111 -2.75 -11.76 -18.68
CA ARG A 111 -2.58 -11.38 -17.27
C ARG A 111 -1.96 -12.52 -16.46
N ARG A 112 -2.51 -13.74 -16.57
CA ARG A 112 -2.00 -14.94 -15.90
C ARG A 112 -0.54 -15.23 -16.24
N ILE A 113 -0.14 -15.03 -17.50
CA ILE A 113 1.27 -15.20 -17.92
C ILE A 113 2.15 -14.12 -17.29
N TYR A 114 1.71 -12.87 -17.31
CA TYR A 114 2.42 -11.74 -16.70
C TYR A 114 2.60 -11.92 -15.20
N GLU A 115 1.54 -12.21 -14.45
CA GLU A 115 1.57 -12.40 -12.99
C GLU A 115 2.55 -13.49 -12.60
N LYS A 116 2.48 -14.65 -13.27
CA LYS A 116 3.40 -15.76 -13.01
C LYS A 116 4.86 -15.42 -13.36
N ALA A 117 5.09 -14.62 -14.39
CA ALA A 117 6.43 -14.16 -14.74
C ALA A 117 6.96 -13.17 -13.71
N ARG A 118 6.10 -12.27 -13.23
CA ARG A 118 6.38 -11.27 -12.21
C ARG A 118 6.72 -11.93 -10.87
N GLU A 119 5.88 -12.83 -10.39
CA GLU A 119 6.09 -13.59 -9.14
C GLU A 119 7.47 -14.28 -9.16
N ARG A 120 7.84 -14.92 -10.28
CA ARG A 120 9.15 -15.57 -10.43
C ARG A 120 10.31 -14.58 -10.43
N LEU A 121 10.13 -13.40 -11.04
CA LEU A 121 11.14 -12.35 -11.04
C LEU A 121 11.32 -11.77 -9.63
N GLU A 122 10.22 -11.42 -8.96
CA GLU A 122 10.23 -10.91 -7.59
C GLU A 122 10.88 -11.92 -6.64
N ALA A 123 10.49 -13.21 -6.69
CA ALA A 123 11.12 -14.26 -5.88
C ALA A 123 12.63 -14.43 -6.17
N ARG A 124 13.06 -14.22 -7.42
CA ARG A 124 14.48 -14.29 -7.81
C ARG A 124 15.28 -13.08 -7.32
N LEU A 125 14.68 -11.89 -7.33
CA LEU A 125 15.32 -10.63 -6.96
C LEU A 125 15.28 -10.38 -5.44
N ALA A 126 14.29 -10.91 -4.73
CA ALA A 126 14.11 -10.78 -3.29
C ALA A 126 15.39 -11.00 -2.45
N PRO A 127 16.21 -12.06 -2.64
CA PRO A 127 17.45 -12.22 -1.88
C PRO A 127 18.50 -11.14 -2.16
N GLU A 128 18.56 -10.62 -3.38
CA GLU A 128 19.49 -9.55 -3.78
C GLU A 128 19.07 -8.20 -3.19
N ILE A 129 17.78 -7.88 -3.26
CA ILE A 129 17.18 -6.70 -2.61
C ILE A 129 17.49 -6.75 -1.11
N ARG A 130 17.22 -7.89 -0.45
CA ARG A 130 17.49 -8.07 0.99
C ARG A 130 18.96 -7.87 1.31
N ALA A 131 19.88 -8.48 0.56
CA ALA A 131 21.31 -8.37 0.82
C ALA A 131 21.84 -6.95 0.65
N ASN A 132 21.40 -6.23 -0.40
CA ASN A 132 21.81 -4.85 -0.64
C ASN A 132 21.26 -3.90 0.41
N LYS A 133 20.01 -4.10 0.84
CA LYS A 133 19.40 -3.35 1.94
C LYS A 133 20.12 -3.58 3.27
N GLU A 134 20.45 -4.83 3.62
CA GLU A 134 21.24 -5.12 4.83
C GLU A 134 22.63 -4.46 4.79
N LEU A 135 23.30 -4.49 3.64
CA LEU A 135 24.58 -3.80 3.46
C LEU A 135 24.41 -2.29 3.67
N PHE A 136 23.33 -1.73 3.13
CA PHE A 136 23.01 -0.32 3.26
C PHE A 136 22.78 0.11 4.71
N LEU A 137 21.93 -0.60 5.44
CA LEU A 137 21.65 -0.37 6.86
C LEU A 137 22.91 -0.44 7.72
N ARG A 138 23.85 -1.35 7.39
CA ARG A 138 25.16 -1.41 8.06
C ARG A 138 26.00 -0.18 7.79
N LYS A 139 26.03 0.32 6.55
CA LYS A 139 26.76 1.56 6.21
C LYS A 139 26.18 2.77 6.95
N LEU A 140 24.85 2.93 6.96
CA LEU A 140 24.19 4.01 7.72
C LEU A 140 24.42 3.90 9.23
N SER A 141 24.41 2.68 9.77
CA SER A 141 24.73 2.44 11.19
C SER A 141 26.14 2.88 11.56
N ASN A 142 27.12 2.69 10.66
CA ASN A 142 28.47 3.20 10.85
C ASN A 142 28.52 4.73 10.81
N VAL A 143 27.79 5.38 9.89
CA VAL A 143 27.69 6.85 9.84
C VAL A 143 27.09 7.39 11.15
N LYS A 144 25.98 6.79 11.63
CA LYS A 144 25.38 7.13 12.92
C LYS A 144 26.38 7.00 14.08
N LEU A 145 27.15 5.91 14.12
CA LEU A 145 28.17 5.68 15.14
C LEU A 145 29.26 6.75 15.11
N THR A 146 29.80 7.07 13.94
CA THR A 146 30.82 8.12 13.77
C THR A 146 30.30 9.48 14.22
N LEU A 147 29.11 9.89 13.78
CA LEU A 147 28.48 11.15 14.20
C LEU A 147 28.28 11.22 15.71
N THR A 148 27.91 10.10 16.35
CA THR A 148 27.77 10.00 17.80
C THR A 148 29.12 10.18 18.51
N GLN A 149 30.18 9.55 18.02
CA GLN A 149 31.54 9.68 18.57
C GLN A 149 32.09 11.11 18.42
N GLU A 150 31.70 11.82 17.37
CA GLU A 150 32.05 13.23 17.12
C GLU A 150 31.21 14.22 17.94
N GLY A 151 30.18 13.75 18.67
CA GLY A 151 29.26 14.61 19.41
C GLY A 151 28.22 15.35 18.55
N ARG A 152 28.07 14.97 17.28
CA ARG A 152 27.09 15.51 16.33
C ARG A 152 25.74 14.78 16.49
N LEU A 153 25.13 14.96 17.65
CA LEU A 153 23.96 14.18 18.07
C LEU A 153 22.70 14.43 17.22
N ASP A 154 22.47 15.68 16.82
CA ASP A 154 21.31 16.05 16.00
C ASP A 154 21.34 15.34 14.64
N GLU A 155 22.52 15.31 14.02
CA GLU A 155 22.76 14.61 12.74
C GLU A 155 22.66 13.08 12.90
N ALA A 156 23.20 12.53 13.98
CA ALA A 156 23.07 11.11 14.29
C ALA A 156 21.60 10.69 14.49
N LEU A 157 20.77 11.57 15.04
CA LEU A 157 19.34 11.35 15.20
C LEU A 157 18.60 11.33 13.85
N VAL A 158 18.93 12.24 12.93
CA VAL A 158 18.37 12.21 11.56
C VAL A 158 18.72 10.89 10.87
N VAL A 159 19.98 10.45 10.93
CA VAL A 159 20.40 9.15 10.34
C VAL A 159 19.69 7.98 11.02
N LYS A 160 19.46 8.03 12.33
CA LYS A 160 18.66 7.01 13.04
C LYS A 160 17.24 6.93 12.49
N ASN A 161 16.57 8.06 12.28
CA ASN A 161 15.20 8.07 11.75
C ASN A 161 15.14 7.46 10.34
N VAL A 162 16.14 7.74 9.50
CA VAL A 162 16.27 7.09 8.17
C VAL A 162 16.43 5.57 8.30
N ILE A 163 17.29 5.10 9.23
CA ILE A 163 17.45 3.66 9.50
C ILE A 163 16.11 3.04 9.91
N ASP A 164 15.43 3.65 10.89
CA ASP A 164 14.17 3.14 11.43
C ASP A 164 13.08 3.07 10.34
N GLU A 165 13.01 4.08 9.46
CA GLU A 165 12.05 4.10 8.33
C GLU A 165 12.35 2.99 7.31
N ILE A 166 13.62 2.77 6.98
CA ILE A 166 14.03 1.72 6.04
C ILE A 166 13.78 0.33 6.64
N GLU A 167 14.07 0.14 7.92
CA GLU A 167 13.75 -1.09 8.66
C GLU A 167 12.24 -1.33 8.73
N GLU A 168 11.44 -0.27 8.93
CA GLU A 168 9.98 -0.34 8.92
C GLU A 168 9.43 -0.77 7.56
N GLN A 169 9.99 -0.27 6.46
CA GLN A 169 9.66 -0.72 5.10
C GLN A 169 10.08 -2.18 4.82
N GLN A 170 10.95 -2.79 5.64
CA GLN A 170 11.44 -4.17 5.44
C GLN A 170 10.47 -5.24 5.96
N LEU A 171 9.54 -4.87 6.84
CA LEU A 171 8.57 -5.82 7.38
C LEU A 171 7.68 -6.32 6.24
N SER A 172 8.06 -7.46 5.65
CA SER A 172 7.24 -8.14 4.65
C SER A 172 5.88 -8.47 5.28
N PRO A 173 4.76 -8.41 4.54
CA PRO A 173 3.45 -8.81 5.06
C PRO A 173 3.48 -10.20 5.74
N ASP A 174 4.33 -11.11 5.24
CA ASP A 174 4.54 -12.47 5.76
C ASP A 174 5.52 -12.54 6.96
N GLU A 175 6.34 -11.51 7.20
CA GLU A 175 7.24 -11.43 8.38
C GLU A 175 6.65 -10.58 9.52
N LYS A 176 5.52 -9.91 9.28
CA LYS A 176 4.66 -9.31 10.30
C LYS A 176 3.90 -10.46 10.96
N ASN A 177 4.28 -10.83 12.19
CA ASN A 177 3.55 -11.82 12.99
C ASN A 177 2.17 -11.26 13.35
N GLY A 178 1.23 -11.33 12.40
CA GLY A 178 -0.10 -10.76 12.51
C GLY A 178 -0.25 -9.48 11.68
N SER A 179 -0.66 -9.66 10.43
CA SER A 179 -1.23 -8.60 9.61
C SER A 179 -2.65 -8.98 9.22
N VAL A 180 -3.50 -7.97 9.03
CA VAL A 180 -4.83 -8.14 8.47
C VAL A 180 -5.08 -7.04 7.45
N THR A 181 -5.49 -7.45 6.25
CA THR A 181 -5.99 -6.54 5.23
C THR A 181 -7.51 -6.44 5.37
N MET A 182 -8.04 -5.23 5.32
CA MET A 182 -9.46 -4.99 5.38
C MET A 182 -9.86 -4.05 4.25
N LYS A 183 -10.85 -4.46 3.45
CA LYS A 183 -11.42 -3.65 2.37
C LYS A 183 -12.88 -3.37 2.66
N MET A 184 -13.24 -2.09 2.71
CA MET A 184 -14.57 -1.64 3.10
C MET A 184 -14.98 -0.39 2.32
N GLN A 185 -16.29 -0.14 2.23
CA GLN A 185 -16.81 1.09 1.65
C GLN A 185 -17.01 2.13 2.77
N VAL A 186 -16.30 3.25 2.71
CA VAL A 186 -16.35 4.31 3.73
C VAL A 186 -17.06 5.54 3.15
N ASP A 187 -17.96 6.13 3.93
CA ASP A 187 -18.59 7.43 3.67
C ASP A 187 -18.39 8.32 4.90
N SER A 188 -17.78 9.49 4.73
CA SER A 188 -17.38 10.38 5.82
C SER A 188 -16.40 9.72 6.82
N MET A 189 -16.76 9.62 8.10
CA MET A 189 -15.85 9.22 9.18
C MET A 189 -16.48 8.09 9.97
N SER A 190 -15.70 7.05 10.26
CA SER A 190 -16.08 5.95 11.16
C SER A 190 -14.90 5.53 12.01
N HIS A 191 -15.17 4.85 13.12
CA HIS A 191 -14.15 4.19 13.93
C HIS A 191 -14.28 2.68 13.80
N LEU A 192 -13.17 2.01 13.50
CA LEU A 192 -13.02 0.57 13.55
C LEU A 192 -12.34 0.21 14.88
N PHE A 193 -12.99 -0.64 15.64
CA PHE A 193 -12.46 -1.16 16.90
C PHE A 193 -11.92 -2.57 16.71
N LEU A 194 -10.80 -2.86 17.37
CA LEU A 194 -10.09 -4.14 17.29
C LEU A 194 -9.77 -4.62 18.70
N GLN A 195 -10.23 -5.81 19.07
CA GLN A 195 -10.00 -6.39 20.40
C GLN A 195 -9.80 -7.90 20.30
N GLY A 196 -8.54 -8.35 20.37
CA GLY A 196 -8.20 -9.76 20.21
C GLY A 196 -8.61 -10.31 18.84
N ASN A 197 -9.70 -11.09 18.81
CA ASN A 197 -10.29 -11.63 17.58
C ASN A 197 -11.54 -10.87 17.12
N LEU A 198 -11.99 -9.89 17.91
CA LEU A 198 -13.21 -9.15 17.66
C LEU A 198 -12.91 -7.86 16.92
N LEU A 199 -13.84 -7.49 16.05
CA LEU A 199 -13.88 -6.17 15.45
C LEU A 199 -15.33 -5.67 15.33
N TRP A 200 -15.50 -4.36 15.34
CA TRP A 200 -16.80 -3.70 15.12
C TRP A 200 -16.59 -2.26 14.64
N TYR A 201 -17.63 -1.70 14.01
CA TYR A 201 -17.65 -0.29 13.64
C TYR A 201 -18.48 0.53 14.63
N ASP A 202 -18.07 1.79 14.82
CA ASP A 202 -18.83 2.87 15.42
C ASP A 202 -18.87 4.04 14.43
N HIS A 203 -20.07 4.54 14.15
CA HIS A 203 -20.34 5.66 13.26
C HIS A 203 -21.00 6.83 13.99
N ALA A 204 -21.01 6.87 15.33
CA ALA A 204 -21.72 7.88 16.10
C ALA A 204 -21.25 9.32 15.81
N GLU A 205 -20.00 9.49 15.40
CA GLU A 205 -19.42 10.79 15.04
C GLU A 205 -19.44 11.08 13.53
N GLY A 206 -19.87 10.10 12.72
CA GLY A 206 -19.94 10.21 11.26
C GLY A 206 -21.08 11.11 10.78
N LYS A 207 -20.87 11.79 9.65
CA LYS A 207 -21.90 12.65 9.00
C LYS A 207 -22.52 12.01 7.75
N GLY A 208 -21.97 10.88 7.30
CA GLY A 208 -22.33 10.18 6.08
C GLY A 208 -23.19 8.96 6.37
N ALA A 209 -23.19 8.01 5.44
CA ALA A 209 -23.70 6.67 5.70
C ALA A 209 -22.69 5.87 6.54
N PRO A 210 -23.17 4.94 7.39
CA PRO A 210 -22.31 3.97 8.06
C PRO A 210 -21.50 3.14 7.05
N VAL A 211 -20.38 2.55 7.49
CA VAL A 211 -19.52 1.71 6.65
C VAL A 211 -20.35 0.63 5.94
N GLY A 212 -20.22 0.56 4.63
CA GLY A 212 -20.94 -0.38 3.77
C GLY A 212 -22.41 -0.04 3.51
N GLN A 213 -22.95 1.09 3.99
CA GLN A 213 -24.37 1.46 3.82
C GLN A 213 -24.63 2.56 2.77
N HIS A 214 -23.60 3.05 2.07
CA HIS A 214 -23.79 4.08 1.07
C HIS A 214 -24.24 3.47 -0.27
N GLN A 215 -25.49 3.74 -0.68
CA GLN A 215 -26.11 3.24 -1.93
C GLN A 215 -26.29 1.71 -2.00
N GLY A 216 -26.19 1.01 -0.88
CA GLY A 216 -26.38 -0.44 -0.82
C GLY A 216 -25.93 -0.99 0.53
N ASP A 217 -25.96 -2.31 0.64
CA ASP A 217 -25.38 -3.05 1.77
C ASP A 217 -24.16 -3.82 1.25
N PHE A 218 -22.96 -3.31 1.54
CA PHE A 218 -21.68 -3.87 1.10
C PHE A 218 -20.95 -4.55 2.25
N ALA A 219 -20.32 -5.69 1.95
CA ALA A 219 -19.47 -6.39 2.89
C ALA A 219 -18.16 -5.63 3.15
N THR A 220 -17.61 -5.81 4.34
CA THR A 220 -16.18 -5.65 4.60
C THR A 220 -15.49 -6.97 4.26
N PHE A 221 -14.47 -6.93 3.41
CA PHE A 221 -13.62 -8.08 3.11
C PHE A 221 -12.41 -8.07 4.03
N ILE A 222 -12.14 -9.20 4.68
CA ILE A 222 -10.99 -9.37 5.58
C ILE A 222 -10.08 -10.43 4.96
N ASN A 223 -8.83 -10.05 4.70
CA ASN A 223 -7.83 -10.84 3.98
C ASN A 223 -8.32 -11.38 2.62
N ASP A 224 -9.25 -10.67 1.97
CA ASP A 224 -9.97 -11.08 0.76
C ASP A 224 -10.71 -12.45 0.83
N GLU A 225 -10.69 -13.12 1.97
CA GLU A 225 -11.26 -14.45 2.18
C GLU A 225 -12.58 -14.41 2.95
N ILE A 226 -12.72 -13.46 3.88
CA ILE A 226 -13.87 -13.38 4.77
C ILE A 226 -14.73 -12.18 4.38
N GLU A 227 -15.95 -12.47 3.93
CA GLU A 227 -17.00 -11.47 3.72
C GLU A 227 -17.78 -11.24 5.02
N TRP A 228 -17.60 -10.08 5.64
CA TRP A 228 -18.35 -9.67 6.82
C TRP A 228 -19.40 -8.63 6.46
N MET A 229 -20.68 -8.98 6.62
CA MET A 229 -21.81 -8.05 6.54
C MET A 229 -22.09 -7.42 7.92
N PRO A 230 -21.77 -6.14 8.15
CA PRO A 230 -21.90 -5.55 9.47
C PRO A 230 -23.37 -5.47 9.91
N VAL A 231 -23.66 -5.94 11.13
CA VAL A 231 -25.01 -5.91 11.69
C VAL A 231 -25.16 -4.69 12.60
N TRP A 232 -25.63 -3.58 12.03
CA TRP A 232 -25.82 -2.29 12.70
C TRP A 232 -26.94 -2.33 13.76
N LYS A 233 -26.66 -1.75 14.93
CA LYS A 233 -27.57 -1.55 16.06
C LYS A 233 -27.53 -0.07 16.46
N GLY A 234 -28.24 0.77 15.69
CA GLY A 234 -28.03 2.21 15.74
C GLY A 234 -26.71 2.54 15.04
N ASP A 235 -25.87 3.34 15.68
CA ASP A 235 -24.60 3.80 15.11
C ASP A 235 -23.43 2.85 15.34
N VAL A 236 -23.65 1.68 15.97
CA VAL A 236 -22.60 0.71 16.30
C VAL A 236 -22.97 -0.67 15.78
N THR A 237 -22.01 -1.43 15.26
CA THR A 237 -22.26 -2.81 14.81
C THR A 237 -22.14 -3.80 15.94
N SER A 238 -22.78 -4.96 15.79
CA SER A 238 -22.48 -6.10 16.66
C SER A 238 -21.02 -6.57 16.46
N PRO A 239 -20.27 -6.92 17.52
CA PRO A 239 -18.93 -7.47 17.39
C PRO A 239 -18.89 -8.70 16.48
N PHE A 240 -17.90 -8.74 15.61
CA PHE A 240 -17.63 -9.83 14.69
C PHE A 240 -16.32 -10.50 15.05
N ASN A 241 -16.34 -11.83 15.16
CA ASN A 241 -15.15 -12.61 15.40
C ASN A 241 -14.46 -12.93 14.08
N ALA A 242 -13.45 -12.13 13.74
CA ALA A 242 -12.66 -12.27 12.52
C ALA A 242 -11.44 -13.19 12.69
N GLY A 243 -11.18 -13.69 13.90
CA GLY A 243 -10.01 -14.54 14.16
C GLY A 243 -8.67 -13.83 13.94
N LEU A 244 -8.61 -12.51 14.15
CA LEU A 244 -7.43 -11.70 13.86
C LEU A 244 -6.17 -12.13 14.61
N GLY A 245 -6.31 -12.60 15.84
CA GLY A 245 -5.17 -13.00 16.67
C GLY A 245 -4.36 -11.82 17.20
N ILE A 246 -4.97 -10.65 17.42
CA ILE A 246 -4.29 -9.51 18.03
C ILE A 246 -3.91 -9.87 19.47
N PRO A 247 -2.63 -9.73 19.89
CA PRO A 247 -2.21 -10.02 21.25
C PRO A 247 -2.99 -9.20 22.27
N ALA A 248 -3.76 -9.88 23.12
CA ALA A 248 -4.55 -9.29 24.20
C ALA A 248 -3.85 -9.44 25.57
N GLU A 249 -2.52 -9.52 25.57
CA GLU A 249 -1.69 -9.71 26.76
C GLU A 249 -0.59 -8.63 26.82
N GLU A 250 -0.03 -8.41 28.02
CA GLU A 250 1.06 -7.46 28.23
C GLU A 250 2.43 -8.07 27.84
N PRO A 251 3.30 -7.33 27.13
CA PRO A 251 3.05 -6.00 26.56
C PRO A 251 2.12 -6.07 25.35
N ALA A 252 1.10 -5.21 25.33
CA ALA A 252 0.18 -5.14 24.20
C ALA A 252 0.95 -4.86 22.90
N ALA A 253 0.57 -5.55 21.82
CA ALA A 253 1.21 -5.35 20.54
C ALA A 253 0.93 -3.94 20.02
N LYS A 254 1.98 -3.25 19.57
CA LYS A 254 1.84 -1.91 19.02
C LYS A 254 1.29 -2.03 17.61
N LEU A 255 0.03 -1.66 17.43
CA LEU A 255 -0.60 -1.69 16.12
C LEU A 255 -0.05 -0.57 15.25
N LYS A 256 0.01 -0.83 13.95
CA LYS A 256 0.23 0.14 12.89
C LYS A 256 -0.83 -0.05 11.81
N VAL A 257 -1.20 1.03 11.13
CA VAL A 257 -2.17 1.01 10.04
C VAL A 257 -1.60 1.74 8.84
N SER A 258 -1.84 1.19 7.65
CA SER A 258 -1.55 1.84 6.38
C SER A 258 -2.72 1.68 5.43
N VAL A 259 -2.91 2.64 4.52
CA VAL A 259 -3.91 2.52 3.44
C VAL A 259 -3.20 1.89 2.24
N ALA A 260 -3.59 0.66 1.90
CA ALA A 260 -3.05 -0.09 0.78
C ALA A 260 -3.64 0.36 -0.57
N ASN A 261 -4.93 0.71 -0.58
CA ASN A 261 -5.64 1.13 -1.80
C ASN A 261 -6.89 1.97 -1.46
N GLY A 262 -7.42 2.69 -2.45
CA GLY A 262 -8.65 3.45 -2.33
C GLY A 262 -8.47 4.91 -1.92
N ARG A 263 -9.57 5.53 -1.51
CA ARG A 263 -9.65 6.95 -1.17
C ARG A 263 -9.70 7.15 0.35
N GLY A 264 -9.17 8.28 0.81
CA GLY A 264 -9.23 8.69 2.21
C GLY A 264 -7.93 8.41 2.97
N TRP A 265 -8.02 8.35 4.30
CA TRP A 265 -6.91 7.97 5.17
C TRP A 265 -7.41 7.20 6.39
N ALA A 266 -6.50 6.47 7.02
CA ALA A 266 -6.74 5.77 8.27
C ALA A 266 -5.60 6.02 9.27
N GLU A 267 -5.93 6.08 10.56
CA GLU A 267 -4.97 6.31 11.64
C GLU A 267 -5.39 5.57 12.91
N ILE A 268 -4.43 5.04 13.66
CA ILE A 268 -4.70 4.49 14.99
C ILE A 268 -4.71 5.65 15.98
N ILE A 269 -5.90 6.00 16.46
CA ILE A 269 -6.10 7.07 17.44
C ILE A 269 -6.05 6.56 18.89
N GLU A 270 -6.15 5.24 19.09
CA GLU A 270 -5.99 4.59 20.39
C GLU A 270 -5.32 3.22 20.23
N GLN A 271 -4.23 2.99 20.96
CA GLN A 271 -3.51 1.71 21.00
C GLN A 271 -4.14 0.75 22.02
N PRO A 272 -4.06 -0.58 21.82
CA PRO A 272 -4.53 -1.53 22.81
C PRO A 272 -3.71 -1.41 24.10
N SER A 273 -4.39 -1.36 25.24
CA SER A 273 -3.77 -1.27 26.57
C SER A 273 -4.66 -1.91 27.63
N ALA A 274 -4.11 -2.25 28.79
CA ALA A 274 -4.92 -2.71 29.91
C ALA A 274 -6.02 -1.71 30.36
N GLU A 275 -5.85 -0.41 30.09
CA GLU A 275 -6.82 0.63 30.48
C GLU A 275 -8.08 0.64 29.58
N ASN A 276 -7.98 0.12 28.35
CA ASN A 276 -9.09 0.05 27.39
C ASN A 276 -9.46 -1.40 27.01
N ASP A 277 -9.23 -2.33 27.92
CA ASP A 277 -9.48 -3.77 27.72
C ASP A 277 -8.78 -4.33 26.47
N PHE A 278 -7.57 -3.84 26.18
CA PHE A 278 -6.76 -4.17 25.00
C PHE A 278 -7.49 -3.89 23.68
N THR A 279 -8.24 -2.80 23.63
CA THR A 279 -8.99 -2.37 22.45
C THR A 279 -8.21 -1.30 21.70
N ALA A 280 -7.97 -1.52 20.41
CA ALA A 280 -7.45 -0.49 19.52
C ALA A 280 -8.61 0.23 18.81
N LYS A 281 -8.44 1.53 18.56
CA LYS A 281 -9.38 2.36 17.81
C LYS A 281 -8.69 2.94 16.59
N VAL A 282 -9.17 2.56 15.41
CA VAL A 282 -8.72 3.05 14.11
C VAL A 282 -9.75 4.02 13.57
N GLU A 283 -9.35 5.24 13.25
CA GLU A 283 -10.19 6.21 12.55
C GLU A 283 -10.08 6.01 11.04
N LEU A 284 -11.23 5.92 10.38
CA LEU A 284 -11.39 5.77 8.94
C LEU A 284 -12.04 7.04 8.41
N ARG A 285 -11.39 7.69 7.45
CA ARG A 285 -11.83 8.99 6.91
C ARG A 285 -11.88 8.98 5.40
N ASP A 286 -13.08 9.08 4.84
CA ASP A 286 -13.31 9.38 3.42
C ASP A 286 -13.23 10.90 3.15
N GLU A 287 -12.08 11.47 3.49
CA GLU A 287 -11.71 12.84 3.16
C GLU A 287 -10.21 12.92 2.90
N SER A 288 -9.76 13.93 2.17
CA SER A 288 -8.32 14.18 2.05
C SER A 288 -7.72 14.58 3.40
N LYS A 289 -6.42 14.35 3.60
CA LYS A 289 -5.69 14.85 4.80
C LYS A 289 -5.77 16.36 4.99
N LEU A 290 -6.17 17.12 3.96
CA LEU A 290 -6.40 18.56 4.02
C LEU A 290 -7.85 18.92 4.46
N GLY A 291 -8.66 17.95 4.88
CA GLY A 291 -10.04 18.14 5.35
C GLY A 291 -11.04 18.41 4.22
N LYS A 292 -10.68 18.18 2.96
CA LYS A 292 -11.63 18.24 1.85
C LYS A 292 -12.42 16.93 1.79
N THR A 293 -13.71 17.01 2.13
CA THR A 293 -14.66 15.90 2.02
C THR A 293 -14.89 15.53 0.56
N PHE A 294 -14.95 14.24 0.26
CA PHE A 294 -15.35 13.75 -1.04
C PHE A 294 -16.88 13.68 -1.15
N LEU A 295 -17.40 13.61 -2.38
CA LEU A 295 -18.83 13.41 -2.60
C LEU A 295 -19.11 11.91 -2.77
N GLY A 296 -20.03 11.39 -1.95
CA GLY A 296 -20.37 9.97 -1.91
C GLY A 296 -19.32 9.12 -1.21
N SER A 297 -19.48 7.80 -1.26
CA SER A 297 -18.53 6.85 -0.71
C SER A 297 -17.52 6.33 -1.74
N ASP A 298 -16.46 5.69 -1.27
CA ASP A 298 -15.58 4.87 -2.09
C ASP A 298 -15.05 3.67 -1.28
N TRP A 299 -14.41 2.74 -1.98
CA TRP A 299 -13.68 1.65 -1.34
C TRP A 299 -12.38 2.16 -0.73
N MET A 300 -12.10 1.70 0.47
CA MET A 300 -10.84 1.88 1.18
C MET A 300 -10.31 0.50 1.57
N GLU A 301 -9.03 0.27 1.30
CA GLU A 301 -8.31 -0.93 1.69
C GLU A 301 -7.19 -0.52 2.64
N ILE A 302 -7.23 -1.07 3.86
CA ILE A 302 -6.22 -0.82 4.88
C ILE A 302 -5.51 -2.12 5.25
N GLU A 303 -4.26 -1.99 5.66
CA GLU A 303 -3.48 -3.06 6.26
C GLU A 303 -3.18 -2.65 7.71
N ILE A 304 -3.61 -3.48 8.66
CA ILE A 304 -3.28 -3.34 10.08
C ILE A 304 -2.29 -4.43 10.45
N PHE A 305 -1.23 -4.07 11.17
CA PHE A 305 -0.19 -5.02 11.54
C PHE A 305 0.35 -4.77 12.94
N TRP A 306 0.87 -5.84 13.55
CA TRP A 306 1.32 -5.87 14.94
C TRP A 306 2.50 -6.81 15.19
#